data_AF-A0A2E5U4S8-F1
#
_entry.id   AF-A0A2E5U4S8-F1
#
_cell.length_a   1.000
_cell.length_b   1.000
_cell.length_c   1.000
_cell.angle_alpha   90.00
_cell.angle_beta   90.00
_cell.angle_gamma   90.00
#
_symmetry.space_group_name_H-M   'P 1'
#
loop_
_entity.id
_entity.type
_entity.pdbx_description
1 polymer ?
#
loop_
_entity_poly.entity_id
_entity_poly.type
_entity_poly.pdbx_seq_one_letter_code
_entity_poly.pdbx_strand_id
1 'polypeptide(L)'
;MCADASGNATWNQWDANQRDLYVLDHTGDVALYQNIGSGLPNNLDDLIIELISQIPDCDSSLACGEALTCWDDGLLYPTTCGPENCDDPIGTCLDCDPDLLCGDALTCVDGLLYPTTCGPDNCDEPIDICSDDVCEDGEFDNSNPCNPKECIDGQWVEIVIDCAEWFGVPCEGGVYVAPPEGVCCSTCVQFGDMNQDEVLNVIDIVQMVNVILSSEYNAVADVNSDGFVNVVDIVVVVNLLLGLP
;
A
#
# COMPACT_ATOMS: atom_id res chain seq x y z
N MET A 1 21.44 3.74 -51.02
CA MET A 1 20.97 2.57 -50.25
C MET A 1 19.47 2.51 -50.42
N CYS A 2 18.95 1.37 -50.84
CA CYS A 2 17.52 1.13 -51.01
C CYS A 2 16.86 1.16 -49.61
N ALA A 3 15.81 1.93 -49.44
CA ALA A 3 14.88 1.71 -48.33
C ALA A 3 14.06 0.47 -48.68
N ASP A 4 13.95 -0.49 -47.78
CA ASP A 4 13.03 -1.61 -47.94
C ASP A 4 11.62 -1.06 -48.12
N ALA A 5 10.87 -1.64 -49.07
CA ALA A 5 9.46 -1.34 -49.22
C ALA A 5 8.76 -1.69 -47.91
N SER A 6 8.29 -0.68 -47.18
CA SER A 6 7.50 -0.93 -45.99
C SER A 6 6.21 -1.66 -46.42
N GLY A 7 5.77 -2.62 -45.60
CA GLY A 7 4.57 -3.43 -45.88
C GLY A 7 3.25 -2.65 -45.88
N ASN A 8 3.29 -1.33 -45.75
CA ASN A 8 2.10 -0.47 -45.80
C ASN A 8 1.90 0.07 -47.23
N ALA A 9 0.87 -0.44 -47.91
CA ALA A 9 0.55 -0.12 -49.31
C ALA A 9 0.39 1.39 -49.57
N THR A 10 -0.04 2.17 -48.58
CA THR A 10 -0.27 3.62 -48.67
C THR A 10 1.02 4.40 -48.95
N TRP A 11 2.15 3.96 -48.40
CA TRP A 11 3.41 4.72 -48.44
C TRP A 11 4.11 4.59 -49.81
N ASN A 12 3.90 3.47 -50.51
CA ASN A 12 4.50 3.20 -51.82
C ASN A 12 3.81 3.97 -52.97
N GLN A 13 2.62 4.53 -52.75
CA GLN A 13 1.85 5.25 -53.78
C GLN A 13 2.07 6.77 -53.74
N TRP A 14 2.74 7.30 -52.70
CA TRP A 14 2.92 8.73 -52.49
C TRP A 14 4.23 9.28 -53.05
N ASP A 15 5.03 8.44 -53.73
CA ASP A 15 6.34 8.80 -54.30
C ASP A 15 7.29 9.49 -53.29
N ALA A 16 7.19 9.08 -52.02
CA ALA A 16 7.93 9.69 -50.92
C ALA A 16 9.44 9.39 -51.00
N ASN A 17 10.28 10.41 -50.84
CA ASN A 17 11.74 10.32 -50.86
C ASN A 17 12.36 10.37 -49.45
N GLN A 18 13.67 10.10 -49.37
CA GLN A 18 14.42 10.25 -48.13
C GLN A 18 14.37 11.70 -47.65
N ARG A 19 13.92 11.90 -46.40
CA ARG A 19 13.71 13.23 -45.77
C ARG A 19 12.49 14.00 -46.28
N ASP A 20 11.44 13.33 -46.74
CA ASP A 20 10.13 13.97 -46.88
C ASP A 20 9.32 13.82 -45.58
N LEU A 21 8.57 14.87 -45.23
CA LEU A 21 7.62 14.91 -44.12
C LEU A 21 6.21 15.11 -44.70
N TYR A 22 5.32 14.20 -44.35
CA TYR A 22 3.89 14.29 -44.60
C TYR A 22 3.17 14.42 -43.26
N VAL A 23 2.26 15.39 -43.14
CA VAL A 23 1.31 15.49 -42.02
C VAL A 23 -0.10 15.35 -42.61
N LEU A 24 -0.92 14.52 -41.98
CA LEU A 24 -2.28 14.23 -42.41
C LEU A 24 -3.26 14.81 -41.40
N ASP A 25 -4.46 15.16 -41.84
CA ASP A 25 -5.58 15.42 -40.94
C ASP A 25 -6.26 14.12 -40.47
N HIS A 26 -7.27 14.27 -39.61
CA HIS A 26 -8.02 13.15 -39.03
C HIS A 26 -8.88 12.37 -40.04
N THR A 27 -9.14 12.95 -41.21
CA THR A 27 -9.81 12.28 -42.34
C THR A 27 -8.84 11.54 -43.26
N GLY A 28 -7.53 11.70 -43.02
CA GLY A 28 -6.46 11.05 -43.78
C GLY A 28 -5.98 11.84 -45.01
N ASP A 29 -6.44 13.09 -45.18
CA ASP A 29 -5.99 13.97 -46.26
C ASP A 29 -4.67 14.67 -45.89
N VAL A 30 -3.86 15.00 -46.90
CA VAL A 30 -2.53 15.61 -46.70
C VAL A 30 -2.66 17.08 -46.32
N ALA A 31 -2.37 17.40 -45.06
CA ALA A 31 -2.34 18.75 -44.51
C ALA A 31 -1.00 19.47 -44.74
N LEU A 32 0.13 18.74 -44.77
CA LEU A 32 1.45 19.27 -45.10
C LEU A 32 2.29 18.24 -45.84
N TYR A 33 3.03 18.71 -46.85
CA TYR A 33 4.12 17.96 -47.47
C TYR A 33 5.35 18.87 -47.64
N GLN A 34 6.51 18.42 -47.18
CA GLN A 34 7.77 19.11 -47.45
C GLN A 34 9.01 18.23 -47.35
N ASN A 35 10.10 18.64 -48.00
CA ASN A 35 11.42 18.05 -47.81
C ASN A 35 12.15 18.69 -46.60
N ILE A 36 12.56 17.89 -45.63
CA ILE A 36 13.24 18.31 -44.39
C ILE A 36 14.77 18.19 -44.49
N GLY A 37 15.33 18.28 -45.70
CA GLY A 37 16.77 18.34 -45.94
C GLY A 37 17.47 19.48 -45.21
N SER A 38 16.77 20.58 -44.94
CA SER A 38 17.28 21.78 -44.27
C SER A 38 16.71 22.03 -42.87
N GLY A 39 15.94 21.08 -42.31
CA GLY A 39 15.28 21.21 -41.01
C GLY A 39 13.77 20.98 -41.06
N LEU A 40 13.12 20.95 -39.89
CA LEU A 40 11.67 20.88 -39.74
C LEU A 40 11.01 22.25 -40.01
N PRO A 41 9.73 22.30 -40.41
CA PRO A 41 9.02 23.57 -40.56
C PRO A 41 8.85 24.26 -39.20
N ASN A 42 9.01 25.59 -39.17
CA ASN A 42 8.94 26.36 -37.92
C ASN A 42 7.52 26.47 -37.33
N ASN A 43 6.48 26.16 -38.12
CA ASN A 43 5.08 26.19 -37.73
C ASN A 43 4.49 24.78 -37.54
N LEU A 44 5.34 23.75 -37.43
CA LEU A 44 4.87 22.38 -37.33
C LEU A 44 4.01 22.18 -36.06
N ASP A 45 4.42 22.76 -34.93
CA ASP A 45 3.69 22.61 -33.67
C ASP A 45 2.29 23.26 -33.75
N ASP A 46 2.20 24.48 -34.29
CA ASP A 46 0.93 25.17 -34.48
C ASP A 46 -0.02 24.39 -35.41
N LEU A 47 0.53 23.82 -36.50
CA LEU A 47 -0.22 22.98 -37.43
C LEU A 47 -0.76 21.72 -36.75
N ILE A 48 0.05 21.06 -35.92
CA ILE A 48 -0.38 19.84 -35.22
C ILE A 48 -1.49 20.17 -34.22
N ILE A 49 -1.37 21.28 -33.48
CA ILE A 49 -2.42 21.72 -32.55
C ILE A 49 -3.71 22.05 -33.30
N GLU A 50 -3.61 22.73 -34.44
CA GLU A 50 -4.76 23.04 -35.29
C GLU A 50 -5.45 21.77 -35.81
N LEU A 51 -4.69 20.76 -36.26
CA LEU A 51 -5.24 19.50 -36.75
C LEU A 51 -5.89 18.67 -35.64
N ILE A 52 -5.31 18.65 -34.44
CA ILE A 52 -5.91 17.97 -33.27
C ILE A 52 -7.24 18.61 -32.91
N SER A 53 -7.35 19.93 -32.97
CA SER A 53 -8.59 20.65 -32.65
C SER A 53 -9.75 20.38 -33.63
N GLN A 54 -9.45 19.77 -34.78
CA GLN A 54 -10.45 19.40 -35.79
C GLN A 54 -10.96 17.96 -35.62
N ILE A 55 -10.36 17.17 -34.73
CA ILE A 55 -10.84 15.82 -34.40
C ILE A 55 -12.15 15.98 -33.62
N PRO A 56 -13.27 15.38 -34.08
CA PRO A 56 -14.51 15.38 -33.32
C PRO A 56 -14.32 14.72 -31.94
N ASP A 57 -14.88 15.29 -30.89
CA ASP A 57 -14.81 14.73 -29.53
C ASP A 57 -15.49 13.35 -29.41
N CYS A 58 -16.47 13.08 -30.27
CA CYS A 58 -17.21 11.83 -30.36
C CYS A 58 -17.70 11.59 -31.81
N ASP A 59 -18.07 10.35 -32.13
CA ASP A 59 -18.58 9.93 -33.44
C ASP A 59 -19.98 9.30 -33.33
N SER A 60 -21.01 10.08 -33.72
CA SER A 60 -22.42 9.65 -33.73
C SER A 60 -22.73 8.51 -34.70
N SER A 61 -21.79 8.12 -35.56
CA SER A 61 -21.93 7.03 -36.52
C SER A 61 -21.39 5.69 -36.01
N LEU A 62 -20.75 5.68 -34.83
CA LEU A 62 -20.29 4.45 -34.18
C LEU A 62 -21.47 3.55 -33.81
N ALA A 63 -21.62 2.46 -34.57
CA ALA A 63 -22.54 1.38 -34.22
C ALA A 63 -21.90 0.49 -33.16
N CYS A 64 -22.13 0.83 -31.90
CA CYS A 64 -21.66 0.08 -30.75
C CYS A 64 -22.66 -1.03 -30.36
N GLY A 65 -22.22 -1.98 -29.55
CA GLY A 65 -23.12 -3.05 -29.08
C GLY A 65 -24.31 -2.46 -28.31
N GLU A 66 -25.48 -3.10 -28.42
CA GLU A 66 -26.67 -2.75 -27.63
C GLU A 66 -26.51 -3.26 -26.19
N ALA A 67 -25.79 -2.51 -25.36
CA ALA A 67 -25.64 -2.80 -23.94
C ALA A 67 -25.48 -1.50 -23.13
N LEU A 68 -25.99 -1.53 -21.90
CA LEU A 68 -25.73 -0.47 -20.93
C LEU A 68 -24.33 -0.67 -20.34
N THR A 69 -23.49 0.36 -20.37
CA THR A 69 -22.15 0.29 -19.76
C THR A 69 -21.89 1.47 -18.84
N CYS A 70 -21.40 1.15 -17.64
CA CYS A 70 -20.79 2.12 -16.76
C CYS A 70 -19.39 2.47 -17.30
N TRP A 71 -19.07 3.75 -17.36
CA TRP A 71 -17.76 4.23 -17.83
C TRP A 71 -16.95 4.87 -16.69
N ASP A 72 -15.67 5.14 -16.93
CA ASP A 72 -14.73 5.67 -15.92
C ASP A 72 -15.12 7.07 -15.39
N ASP A 73 -16.07 7.74 -16.04
CA ASP A 73 -16.65 9.02 -15.60
C ASP A 73 -17.80 8.85 -14.57
N GLY A 74 -18.14 7.60 -14.22
CA GLY A 74 -19.21 7.27 -13.29
C GLY A 74 -20.62 7.39 -13.89
N LEU A 75 -20.73 7.52 -15.21
CA LEU A 75 -22.00 7.64 -15.92
C LEU A 75 -22.36 6.36 -16.68
N LEU A 76 -23.66 6.10 -16.77
CA LEU A 76 -24.22 4.96 -17.49
C LEU A 76 -24.57 5.40 -18.92
N TYR A 77 -23.94 4.77 -19.91
CA TYR A 77 -24.21 5.01 -21.33
C TYR A 77 -25.04 3.88 -21.92
N PRO A 78 -25.93 4.18 -22.90
CA PRO A 78 -26.79 3.19 -23.53
C PRO A 78 -26.07 2.31 -24.57
N THR A 79 -24.75 2.43 -24.69
CA THR A 79 -23.93 1.71 -25.67
C THR A 79 -22.61 1.26 -25.08
N THR A 80 -21.91 0.34 -25.76
CA THR A 80 -20.61 -0.17 -25.31
C THR A 80 -19.41 0.73 -25.59
N CYS A 81 -19.61 1.95 -26.05
CA CYS A 81 -18.53 2.87 -26.40
C CYS A 81 -18.69 4.22 -25.71
N GLY A 82 -19.33 4.24 -24.53
CA GLY A 82 -19.37 5.40 -23.65
C GLY A 82 -19.65 6.73 -24.37
N PRO A 83 -18.95 7.83 -24.00
CA PRO A 83 -19.11 9.13 -24.64
C PRO A 83 -18.59 9.18 -26.08
N GLU A 84 -17.78 8.20 -26.52
CA GLU A 84 -17.21 8.18 -27.86
C GLU A 84 -18.28 8.09 -28.96
N ASN A 85 -19.50 7.64 -28.67
CA ASN A 85 -20.59 7.54 -29.64
C ASN A 85 -21.57 8.73 -29.67
N CYS A 86 -21.29 9.80 -28.93
CA CYS A 86 -22.14 11.01 -28.79
C CYS A 86 -23.54 10.80 -28.19
N ASP A 87 -23.85 9.66 -27.56
CA ASP A 87 -25.10 9.52 -26.80
C ASP A 87 -24.98 10.17 -25.43
N ASP A 88 -26.06 10.86 -25.02
CA ASP A 88 -26.13 11.41 -23.66
C ASP A 88 -26.16 10.26 -22.63
N PRO A 89 -25.49 10.44 -21.47
CA PRO A 89 -25.57 9.49 -20.37
C PRO A 89 -27.02 9.37 -19.89
N ILE A 90 -27.46 8.15 -19.64
CA ILE A 90 -28.84 7.85 -19.21
C ILE A 90 -28.98 7.76 -17.69
N GLY A 91 -27.87 7.86 -16.96
CA GLY A 91 -27.85 7.84 -15.50
C GLY A 91 -26.43 7.89 -14.93
N THR A 92 -26.33 7.80 -13.62
CA THR A 92 -25.08 7.46 -12.92
C THR A 92 -24.96 5.95 -12.86
N CYS A 93 -23.73 5.44 -12.76
CA CYS A 93 -23.55 4.05 -12.40
C CYS A 93 -24.20 3.78 -11.03
N LEU A 94 -24.97 2.70 -10.94
CA LEU A 94 -25.32 2.13 -9.64
C LEU A 94 -24.17 1.19 -9.25
N ASP A 95 -23.73 1.30 -8.00
CA ASP A 95 -22.69 0.43 -7.44
C ASP A 95 -23.21 -0.99 -7.13
N CYS A 96 -24.47 -1.31 -7.47
CA CYS A 96 -25.12 -2.60 -7.20
C CYS A 96 -26.02 -3.05 -8.37
N ASP A 97 -26.23 -4.37 -8.51
CA ASP A 97 -27.05 -5.02 -9.54
C ASP A 97 -28.26 -5.74 -8.91
N PRO A 98 -29.50 -5.23 -9.05
CA PRO A 98 -30.69 -5.82 -8.43
C PRO A 98 -31.09 -7.19 -9.02
N ASP A 99 -30.53 -7.58 -10.18
CA ASP A 99 -30.78 -8.88 -10.81
C ASP A 99 -29.72 -9.92 -10.43
N LEU A 100 -28.73 -9.56 -9.61
CA LEU A 100 -27.66 -10.46 -9.15
C LEU A 100 -28.23 -11.56 -8.25
N LEU A 101 -28.06 -12.81 -8.69
CA LEU A 101 -28.46 -13.99 -7.92
C LEU A 101 -27.46 -14.28 -6.80
N CYS A 102 -27.92 -14.08 -5.56
CA CYS A 102 -27.14 -14.32 -4.36
C CYS A 102 -27.59 -15.58 -3.61
N GLY A 103 -26.70 -16.15 -2.81
CA GLY A 103 -27.06 -17.21 -1.88
C GLY A 103 -27.84 -16.67 -0.68
N ASP A 104 -28.72 -17.50 -0.13
CA ASP A 104 -29.46 -17.21 1.09
C ASP A 104 -28.57 -17.46 2.33
N ALA A 105 -27.78 -16.47 2.72
CA ALA A 105 -27.02 -16.47 3.95
C ALA A 105 -26.81 -15.05 4.49
N LEU A 106 -26.74 -14.93 5.81
CA LEU A 106 -26.40 -13.66 6.46
C LEU A 106 -24.92 -13.33 6.23
N THR A 107 -24.63 -12.13 5.76
CA THR A 107 -23.26 -11.68 5.45
C THR A 107 -22.97 -10.34 6.10
N CYS A 108 -21.81 -10.23 6.74
CA CYS A 108 -21.34 -8.98 7.30
C CYS A 108 -20.42 -8.27 6.31
N VAL A 109 -20.77 -7.07 5.89
CA VAL A 109 -19.94 -6.22 5.02
C VAL A 109 -19.88 -4.83 5.63
N ASP A 110 -18.67 -4.34 5.92
CA ASP A 110 -18.42 -3.03 6.52
C ASP A 110 -19.25 -2.72 7.79
N GLY A 111 -19.45 -3.73 8.64
CA GLY A 111 -20.20 -3.61 9.90
C GLY A 111 -21.73 -3.64 9.74
N LEU A 112 -22.23 -3.92 8.54
CA LEU A 112 -23.65 -4.02 8.23
C LEU A 112 -24.02 -5.45 7.83
N LEU A 113 -25.08 -5.96 8.44
CA LEU A 113 -25.58 -7.31 8.22
C LEU A 113 -26.55 -7.31 7.04
N TYR A 114 -26.24 -8.08 6.00
CA TYR A 114 -27.05 -8.24 4.81
C TYR A 114 -27.74 -9.61 4.80
N PRO A 115 -28.93 -9.73 4.18
CA PRO A 115 -29.71 -10.96 4.14
C PRO A 115 -29.19 -12.00 3.12
N THR A 116 -28.22 -11.64 2.28
CA THR A 116 -27.68 -12.48 1.20
C THR A 116 -26.17 -12.54 1.20
N THR A 117 -25.60 -13.46 0.40
CA THR A 117 -24.14 -13.66 0.28
C THR A 117 -23.39 -12.56 -0.46
N CYS A 118 -24.08 -11.59 -1.07
CA CYS A 118 -23.45 -10.56 -1.90
C CYS A 118 -23.39 -9.18 -1.23
N GLY A 119 -23.91 -9.05 0.00
CA GLY A 119 -23.90 -7.77 0.70
C GLY A 119 -24.66 -6.69 -0.09
N PRO A 120 -24.08 -5.48 -0.25
CA PRO A 120 -24.73 -4.40 -1.00
C PRO A 120 -24.73 -4.62 -2.52
N ASP A 121 -23.96 -5.58 -3.05
CA ASP A 121 -23.74 -5.74 -4.50
C ASP A 121 -25.02 -6.13 -5.26
N ASN A 122 -26.04 -6.68 -4.59
CA ASN A 122 -27.35 -6.97 -5.18
C ASN A 122 -28.44 -5.97 -4.77
N CYS A 123 -28.04 -4.79 -4.30
CA CYS A 123 -28.91 -3.73 -3.82
C CYS A 123 -29.79 -4.12 -2.61
N ASP A 124 -29.37 -5.10 -1.82
CA ASP A 124 -30.00 -5.39 -0.53
C ASP A 124 -29.71 -4.26 0.46
N GLU A 125 -30.75 -3.80 1.16
CA GLU A 125 -30.58 -2.93 2.32
C GLU A 125 -30.06 -3.76 3.50
N PRO A 126 -29.18 -3.19 4.34
CA PRO A 126 -28.74 -3.86 5.55
C PRO A 126 -29.94 -4.07 6.50
N ILE A 127 -30.04 -5.26 7.04
CA ILE A 127 -31.12 -5.66 7.95
C ILE A 127 -30.77 -5.45 9.42
N ASP A 128 -29.48 -5.36 9.74
CA ASP A 128 -28.98 -5.03 11.07
C ASP A 128 -27.53 -4.50 10.98
N ILE A 129 -26.97 -4.11 12.12
CA ILE A 129 -25.54 -3.89 12.28
C ILE A 129 -24.95 -5.22 12.71
N CYS A 130 -24.00 -5.75 11.95
CA CYS A 130 -23.14 -6.80 12.46
C CYS A 130 -21.91 -6.12 13.03
N SER A 131 -21.73 -6.23 14.33
CA SER A 131 -20.43 -5.92 14.90
C SER A 131 -19.79 -7.21 15.36
N ASP A 132 -18.54 -7.41 14.94
CA ASP A 132 -17.61 -8.33 15.62
C ASP A 132 -17.40 -7.90 17.10
N ASP A 133 -17.94 -6.75 17.51
CA ASP A 133 -17.89 -6.22 18.89
C ASP A 133 -18.91 -6.83 19.85
N VAL A 134 -19.85 -7.68 19.41
CA VAL A 134 -20.72 -8.40 20.35
C VAL A 134 -19.98 -9.65 20.82
N CYS A 135 -19.39 -9.53 22.00
CA CYS A 135 -18.71 -10.63 22.69
C CYS A 135 -19.64 -11.28 23.74
N GLU A 136 -19.30 -12.50 24.16
CA GLU A 136 -19.98 -13.14 25.29
C GLU A 136 -19.35 -12.69 26.62
N ASP A 137 -20.18 -12.30 27.59
CA ASP A 137 -19.70 -11.84 28.91
C ASP A 137 -18.70 -12.82 29.54
N GLY A 138 -17.53 -12.31 29.90
CA GLY A 138 -16.42 -13.09 30.45
C GLY A 138 -15.43 -13.65 29.44
N GLU A 139 -15.59 -13.37 28.14
CA GLU A 139 -14.55 -13.61 27.13
C GLU A 139 -13.33 -12.68 27.32
N PHE A 140 -12.16 -13.18 26.93
CA PHE A 140 -10.90 -12.43 26.94
C PHE A 140 -10.24 -12.46 25.56
N ASP A 141 -9.87 -11.29 25.05
CA ASP A 141 -9.05 -11.13 23.87
C ASP A 141 -7.64 -10.67 24.28
N ASN A 142 -6.67 -11.57 24.11
CA ASN A 142 -5.25 -11.32 24.36
C ASN A 142 -4.43 -11.25 23.06
N SER A 143 -5.08 -11.02 21.92
CA SER A 143 -4.42 -10.87 20.61
C SER A 143 -3.34 -9.79 20.63
N ASN A 144 -3.60 -8.69 21.35
CA ASN A 144 -2.60 -7.71 21.71
C ASN A 144 -2.24 -7.85 23.19
N PRO A 145 -1.07 -8.39 23.55
CA PRO A 145 -0.68 -8.54 24.95
C PRO A 145 -0.51 -7.20 25.68
N CYS A 146 -0.37 -6.08 24.95
CA CYS A 146 -0.31 -4.73 25.50
C CYS A 146 -1.65 -3.99 25.54
N ASN A 147 -2.70 -4.54 24.95
CA ASN A 147 -4.04 -3.99 25.03
C ASN A 147 -5.07 -5.13 25.09
N PRO A 148 -5.01 -5.97 26.14
CA PRO A 148 -5.97 -7.06 26.28
C PRO A 148 -7.36 -6.52 26.55
N LYS A 149 -8.39 -7.27 26.16
CA LYS A 149 -9.79 -6.88 26.34
C LYS A 149 -10.55 -7.96 27.11
N GLU A 150 -11.49 -7.53 27.94
CA GLU A 150 -12.47 -8.39 28.61
C GLU A 150 -13.87 -7.99 28.15
N CYS A 151 -14.71 -8.98 27.87
CA CYS A 151 -16.10 -8.72 27.54
C CYS A 151 -16.94 -8.51 28.81
N ILE A 152 -17.58 -7.35 28.91
CA ILE A 152 -18.47 -6.98 30.02
C ILE A 152 -19.75 -6.35 29.45
N ASP A 153 -20.90 -6.90 29.82
CA ASP A 153 -22.24 -6.51 29.37
C ASP A 153 -22.38 -6.49 27.83
N GLY A 154 -21.78 -7.49 27.16
CA GLY A 154 -21.79 -7.67 25.71
C GLY A 154 -20.88 -6.69 24.96
N GLN A 155 -19.96 -6.01 25.66
CA GLN A 155 -19.04 -5.04 25.10
C GLN A 155 -17.59 -5.32 25.52
N TRP A 156 -16.66 -5.24 24.58
CA TRP A 156 -15.24 -5.30 24.88
C TRP A 156 -14.77 -4.07 25.66
N VAL A 157 -14.15 -4.31 26.82
CA VAL A 157 -13.51 -3.32 27.67
C VAL A 157 -12.00 -3.56 27.67
N GLU A 158 -11.23 -2.54 27.35
CA GLU A 158 -9.76 -2.61 27.34
C GLU A 158 -9.20 -2.62 28.77
N ILE A 159 -8.29 -3.54 29.03
CA ILE A 159 -7.53 -3.64 30.28
C ILE A 159 -6.25 -2.84 30.10
N VAL A 160 -6.08 -1.82 30.95
CA VAL A 160 -4.87 -0.98 30.96
C VAL A 160 -3.73 -1.75 31.63
N ILE A 161 -2.63 -1.96 30.89
CA ILE A 161 -1.38 -2.51 31.41
C ILE A 161 -0.41 -1.38 31.69
N ASP A 162 0.04 -1.29 32.94
CA ASP A 162 0.98 -0.27 33.40
C ASP A 162 2.43 -0.77 33.37
N CYS A 163 3.16 -0.47 32.30
CA CYS A 163 4.59 -0.81 32.19
C CYS A 163 5.48 0.25 32.85
N ALA A 164 6.47 -0.17 33.64
CA ALA A 164 7.36 0.73 34.40
C ALA A 164 8.03 1.81 33.52
N GLU A 165 8.52 1.43 32.34
CA GLU A 165 9.16 2.35 31.39
C GLU A 165 8.23 3.48 30.95
N TRP A 166 6.94 3.19 30.68
CA TRP A 166 5.96 4.17 30.21
C TRP A 166 5.60 5.21 31.27
N PHE A 167 5.75 4.86 32.55
CA PHE A 167 5.60 5.79 33.67
C PHE A 167 6.89 6.55 34.00
N GLY A 168 7.93 6.42 33.16
CA GLY A 168 9.20 7.10 33.35
C GLY A 168 9.98 6.59 34.55
N VAL A 169 9.74 5.34 34.99
CA VAL A 169 10.57 4.70 36.00
C VAL A 169 11.97 4.49 35.37
N PRO A 170 13.04 5.05 35.96
CA PRO A 170 14.37 4.85 35.42
C PRO A 170 14.86 3.43 35.67
N CYS A 171 15.53 2.83 34.69
CA CYS A 171 16.25 1.57 34.86
C CYS A 171 17.64 1.86 35.45
N GLU A 172 17.74 1.95 36.77
CA GLU A 172 19.00 2.30 37.45
C GLU A 172 20.07 1.23 37.22
N GLY A 173 21.21 1.63 36.64
CA GLY A 173 22.33 0.71 36.38
C GLY A 173 22.05 -0.33 35.29
N GLY A 174 21.06 -0.08 34.44
CA GLY A 174 20.66 -1.00 33.38
C GLY A 174 20.01 -0.32 32.18
N VAL A 175 19.42 -1.15 31.33
CA VAL A 175 18.68 -0.75 30.13
C VAL A 175 17.37 -1.53 30.03
N TYR A 176 16.32 -0.88 29.51
CA TYR A 176 15.08 -1.58 29.17
C TYR A 176 15.30 -2.44 27.92
N VAL A 177 15.02 -3.74 28.06
CA VAL A 177 15.07 -4.72 26.97
C VAL A 177 13.65 -5.07 26.56
N ALA A 178 13.41 -5.12 25.25
CA ALA A 178 12.13 -5.51 24.70
C ALA A 178 11.74 -6.92 25.19
N PRO A 179 10.45 -7.15 25.50
CA PRO A 179 9.99 -8.46 25.94
C PRO A 179 10.01 -9.48 24.79
N PRO A 180 9.97 -10.78 25.11
CA PRO A 180 9.70 -11.82 24.13
C PRO A 180 8.26 -11.71 23.58
N GLU A 181 7.98 -12.44 22.49
CA GLU A 181 6.63 -12.51 21.92
C GLU A 181 5.58 -12.92 22.97
N GLY A 182 4.44 -12.22 22.97
CA GLY A 182 3.33 -12.47 23.90
C GLY A 182 3.46 -11.79 25.26
N VAL A 183 4.51 -11.03 25.51
CA VAL A 183 4.69 -10.24 26.75
C VAL A 183 4.68 -8.75 26.40
N CYS A 184 3.96 -7.94 27.19
CA CYS A 184 3.81 -6.52 26.89
C CYS A 184 4.97 -5.65 27.34
N CYS A 185 5.34 -5.75 28.61
CA CYS A 185 6.25 -4.78 29.21
C CYS A 185 7.70 -5.17 28.98
N SER A 186 8.52 -4.18 28.63
CA SER A 186 9.97 -4.27 28.71
C SER A 186 10.44 -4.56 30.14
N THR A 187 11.58 -5.22 30.25
CA THR A 187 12.22 -5.51 31.54
C THR A 187 13.48 -4.67 31.68
N CYS A 188 13.69 -4.11 32.87
CA CYS A 188 14.95 -3.44 33.20
C CYS A 188 16.02 -4.51 33.48
N VAL A 189 17.05 -4.55 32.64
CA VAL A 189 18.17 -5.51 32.76
C VAL A 189 19.42 -4.75 33.15
N GLN A 190 20.13 -5.23 34.17
CA GLN A 190 21.37 -4.63 34.64
C GLN A 190 22.45 -4.67 33.54
N PHE A 191 23.20 -3.59 33.36
CA PHE A 191 24.30 -3.58 32.40
C PHE A 191 25.31 -4.68 32.70
N GLY A 192 25.71 -5.39 31.66
CA GLY A 192 26.64 -6.49 31.74
C GLY A 192 26.07 -7.82 32.25
N ASP A 193 24.83 -7.91 32.74
CA ASP A 193 24.17 -9.18 33.12
C ASP A 193 23.59 -9.86 31.88
N MET A 194 24.41 -10.71 31.25
CA MET A 194 24.14 -11.22 29.89
C MET A 194 23.22 -12.44 29.89
N ASN A 195 23.18 -13.22 30.97
CA ASN A 195 22.21 -14.31 31.13
C ASN A 195 20.96 -13.91 31.94
N GLN A 196 20.88 -12.66 32.42
CA GLN A 196 19.72 -12.13 33.15
C GLN A 196 19.41 -12.96 34.40
N ASP A 197 20.45 -13.41 35.10
CA ASP A 197 20.31 -14.16 36.35
C ASP A 197 20.40 -13.27 37.60
N GLU A 198 20.40 -11.94 37.40
CA GLU A 198 20.55 -10.90 38.42
C GLU A 198 21.92 -10.91 39.12
N VAL A 199 22.90 -11.66 38.59
CA VAL A 199 24.23 -11.81 39.19
C VAL A 199 25.32 -11.53 38.17
N LEU A 200 25.82 -10.30 38.15
CA LEU A 200 27.00 -9.94 37.37
C LEU A 200 28.23 -10.75 37.82
N ASN A 201 28.75 -11.62 36.94
CA ASN A 201 29.92 -12.44 37.20
C ASN A 201 30.71 -12.80 35.91
N VAL A 202 31.64 -13.75 36.01
CA VAL A 202 32.50 -14.13 34.88
C VAL A 202 31.75 -14.86 33.76
N ILE A 203 30.59 -15.44 34.03
CA ILE A 203 29.73 -16.10 33.05
C ILE A 203 29.18 -15.07 32.06
N ASP A 204 28.91 -13.84 32.51
CA ASP A 204 28.44 -12.77 31.64
C ASP A 204 29.52 -12.29 30.69
N ILE A 205 30.75 -12.18 31.16
CA ILE A 205 31.90 -11.83 30.32
C ILE A 205 32.06 -12.86 29.19
N VAL A 206 31.91 -14.16 29.49
CA VAL A 206 31.98 -15.22 28.47
C VAL A 206 30.89 -15.04 27.41
N GLN A 207 29.69 -14.65 27.79
CA GLN A 207 28.60 -14.37 26.84
C GLN A 207 28.83 -13.07 26.05
N MET A 208 29.35 -12.03 26.69
CA MET A 208 29.72 -10.78 26.03
C MET A 208 30.78 -11.00 24.94
N VAL A 209 31.75 -11.89 25.18
CA VAL A 209 32.72 -12.30 24.13
C VAL A 209 32.00 -12.92 22.93
N ASN A 210 30.95 -13.73 23.14
CA ASN A 210 30.18 -14.28 22.02
C ASN A 210 29.46 -13.18 21.23
N VAL A 211 28.90 -12.17 21.91
CA VAL A 211 28.28 -11.00 21.26
C VAL A 211 29.32 -10.25 20.41
N ILE A 212 30.49 -9.94 20.98
CA ILE A 212 31.59 -9.28 20.24
C ILE A 212 32.00 -10.10 19.00
N LEU A 213 32.11 -11.43 19.14
CA LEU A 213 32.49 -12.31 18.02
C LEU A 213 31.40 -12.41 16.95
N SER A 214 30.12 -12.33 17.33
CA SER A 214 29.00 -12.30 16.40
C SER A 214 28.87 -10.96 15.66
N SER A 215 29.53 -9.89 16.16
CA SER A 215 29.37 -8.52 15.68
C SER A 215 27.92 -8.02 15.73
N GLU A 216 27.11 -8.59 16.63
CA GLU A 216 25.76 -8.13 16.93
C GLU A 216 25.78 -7.05 18.01
N TYR A 217 24.89 -6.07 17.90
CA TYR A 217 24.70 -5.09 18.95
C TYR A 217 23.80 -5.64 20.05
N ASN A 218 24.20 -5.44 21.30
CA ASN A 218 23.39 -5.77 22.47
C ASN A 218 23.50 -4.64 23.49
N ALA A 219 22.38 -3.97 23.78
CA ALA A 219 22.36 -2.82 24.67
C ALA A 219 22.78 -3.15 26.12
N VAL A 220 22.55 -4.39 26.57
CA VAL A 220 23.01 -4.85 27.91
C VAL A 220 24.54 -4.96 27.94
N ALA A 221 25.16 -5.30 26.81
CA ALA A 221 26.60 -5.45 26.67
C ALA A 221 27.36 -4.12 26.42
N ASP A 222 26.67 -3.07 26.01
CA ASP A 222 27.20 -1.72 25.76
C ASP A 222 27.27 -0.91 27.08
N VAL A 223 28.10 -1.39 28.00
CA VAL A 223 28.14 -0.94 29.40
C VAL A 223 28.68 0.49 29.53
N ASN A 224 29.49 0.95 28.57
CA ASN A 224 29.94 2.34 28.54
C ASN A 224 29.02 3.26 27.70
N SER A 225 27.98 2.70 27.07
CA SER A 225 26.99 3.39 26.24
C SER A 225 27.60 4.24 25.12
N ASP A 226 28.70 3.76 24.52
CA ASP A 226 29.34 4.41 23.38
C ASP A 226 28.77 3.97 22.02
N GLY A 227 27.83 3.02 22.04
CA GLY A 227 27.17 2.48 20.86
C GLY A 227 27.93 1.33 20.20
N PHE A 228 29.04 0.87 20.78
CA PHE A 228 29.87 -0.21 20.25
C PHE A 228 30.19 -1.27 21.31
N VAL A 229 29.63 -2.48 21.17
CA VAL A 229 30.00 -3.61 22.02
C VAL A 229 31.40 -4.13 21.64
N ASN A 230 32.38 -3.89 22.51
CA ASN A 230 33.78 -4.26 22.27
C ASN A 230 34.54 -4.60 23.57
N VAL A 231 35.87 -4.73 23.49
CA VAL A 231 36.70 -5.10 24.65
C VAL A 231 36.68 -4.04 25.76
N VAL A 232 36.37 -2.78 25.45
CA VAL A 232 36.24 -1.71 26.44
C VAL A 232 35.07 -2.01 27.39
N ASP A 233 33.93 -2.53 26.91
CA ASP A 233 32.81 -2.91 27.76
C ASP A 233 33.18 -4.03 28.75
N ILE A 234 33.92 -5.03 28.28
CA ILE A 234 34.46 -6.09 29.14
C ILE A 234 35.35 -5.50 30.24
N VAL A 235 36.20 -4.52 29.91
CA VAL A 235 37.07 -3.88 30.91
C VAL A 235 36.24 -3.15 31.96
N VAL A 236 35.14 -2.49 31.56
CA VAL A 236 34.21 -1.85 32.51
C VAL A 236 33.58 -2.90 33.43
N VAL A 237 33.07 -4.02 32.90
CA VAL A 237 32.51 -5.11 33.73
C VAL A 237 33.54 -5.68 34.70
N VAL A 238 34.78 -5.92 34.25
CA VAL A 238 35.86 -6.41 35.11
C VAL A 238 36.16 -5.42 36.23
N ASN A 239 36.18 -4.11 35.95
CA ASN A 239 36.38 -3.10 36.98
C ASN A 239 35.25 -3.12 38.02
N LEU A 240 33.99 -3.26 37.59
CA LEU A 240 32.84 -3.42 38.48
C LEU A 240 32.97 -4.65 39.37
N LEU A 241 33.34 -5.81 38.80
CA LEU A 241 33.56 -7.06 39.55
C LEU A 241 34.69 -6.96 40.57
N LEU A 242 35.74 -6.18 40.26
CA LEU A 242 36.89 -5.97 41.15
C LEU A 242 36.68 -4.82 42.15
N GLY A 243 35.55 -4.10 42.09
CA GLY A 243 35.29 -2.93 42.91
C GLY A 243 36.25 -1.76 42.62
N LEU A 244 36.73 -1.65 41.38
CA LEU A 244 37.59 -0.58 40.91
C LEU A 244 36.73 0.59 40.39
N PRO A 245 37.14 1.85 40.63
CA PRO A 245 36.44 3.04 40.17
C PRO A 245 36.51 3.22 38.64
#